data_AF-A0A822FTT3-F1
#
_entry.id   AF-A0A822FTT3-F1
#
_cell.length_a   1.000
_cell.length_b   1.000
_cell.length_c   1.000
_cell.angle_alpha   90.00
_cell.angle_beta   90.00
_cell.angle_gamma   90.00
#
_symmetry.space_group_name_H-M   'P 1'
#
loop_
_entity.id
_entity.type
_entity.pdbx_description
1 polymer ?
#
loop_
_entity_poly.entity_id
_entity_poly.type
_entity_poly.pdbx_seq_one_letter_code
_entity_poly.pdbx_strand_id
1 'polypeptide(L)' 'MRVEEVVTFYKDGFRFIDLIEQANQDVVNLFNSPTLADCIQAIDFFVNIRHYRLTWPNMEQILRLMFRLIWSVDE' A
#
# COMPACT_ATOMS: atom_id res chain seq x y z
N MET A 1 2.54 32.75 1.87
CA MET A 1 1.57 31.68 2.16
C MET A 1 0.79 32.10 3.40
N ARG A 2 -0.53 32.28 3.27
CA ARG A 2 -1.42 32.68 4.38
C ARG A 2 -1.61 31.48 5.31
N VAL A 3 -1.81 31.73 6.61
CA VAL A 3 -1.97 30.64 7.63
C VAL A 3 -3.08 29.66 7.24
N GLU A 4 -4.17 30.14 6.64
CA GLU A 4 -5.29 29.33 6.16
C GLU A 4 -4.90 28.35 5.04
N GLU A 5 -3.99 28.77 4.14
CA GLU A 5 -3.47 27.92 3.05
C GLU A 5 -2.61 26.79 3.62
N VAL A 6 -1.83 27.07 4.66
CA VAL A 6 -1.00 26.08 5.36
C VAL A 6 -1.86 25.02 6.05
N VAL A 7 -2.90 25.45 6.76
CA VAL A 7 -3.82 24.55 7.45
C VAL A 7 -4.55 23.66 6.45
N THR A 8 -4.99 24.22 5.32
CA THR A 8 -5.66 23.47 4.26
C THR A 8 -4.72 22.43 3.65
N PHE A 9 -3.48 22.82 3.33
CA PHE A 9 -2.46 21.92 2.81
C PHE A 9 -2.22 20.70 3.71
N TYR A 10 -2.03 20.92 5.01
CA TYR A 10 -1.83 19.80 5.94
C TYR A 10 -3.08 18.93 6.11
N LYS A 11 -4.28 19.52 6.13
CA LYS A 11 -5.54 18.76 6.20
C LYS A 11 -5.73 17.85 4.99
N ASP A 12 -5.43 18.35 3.80
CA ASP A 12 -5.51 17.55 2.58
C ASP A 12 -4.43 16.47 2.54
N GLY A 13 -3.22 16.77 3.06
CA GLY A 13 -2.18 15.77 3.26
C GLY A 13 -2.61 14.62 4.19
N PHE A 14 -3.24 14.94 5.33
CA PHE A 14 -3.77 13.91 6.24
C PHE A 14 -4.88 13.08 5.59
N ARG A 15 -5.82 13.71 4.89
CA ARG A 15 -6.88 12.99 4.15
C ARG A 15 -6.31 12.04 3.10
N PHE A 16 -5.24 12.44 2.44
CA PHE A 16 -4.56 11.58 1.47
C PHE A 16 -3.93 10.35 2.15
N ILE A 17 -3.29 10.54 3.31
CA ILE A 17 -2.75 9.43 4.10
C ILE A 17 -3.86 8.45 4.50
N ASP A 18 -4.99 8.96 5.01
CA ASP A 18 -6.15 8.13 5.41
C ASP A 18 -6.70 7.32 4.22
N LEU A 19 -6.72 7.92 3.03
CA LEU A 19 -7.15 7.23 1.80
C LEU A 19 -6.18 6.10 1.40
N ILE A 20 -4.87 6.30 1.54
CA ILE A 20 -3.92 5.21 1.27
C ILE A 20 -4.06 4.10 2.34
N GLU A 21 -4.30 4.44 3.61
CA GLU A 21 -4.60 3.43 4.66
C GLU A 21 -5.79 2.55 4.32
N GLN A 22 -6.86 3.13 3.78
CA GLN A 22 -8.01 2.36 3.32
C GLN A 22 -7.65 1.50 2.10
N ALA A 23 -7.00 2.10 1.09
CA ALA A 23 -6.60 1.39 -0.13
C ALA A 23 -5.65 0.21 0.16
N ASN A 24 -4.77 0.33 1.15
CA ASN A 24 -3.87 -0.75 1.54
C ASN A 24 -4.61 -2.03 1.87
N GLN A 25 -5.72 -1.94 2.60
CA GLN A 25 -6.49 -3.12 2.98
C GLN A 25 -7.07 -3.82 1.75
N ASP A 26 -7.52 -3.05 0.76
CA ASP A 26 -8.03 -3.58 -0.51
C ASP A 26 -6.91 -4.22 -1.34
N VAL A 27 -5.73 -3.58 -1.39
CA VAL A 27 -4.56 -4.11 -2.11
C VAL A 27 -4.03 -5.38 -1.46
N VAL A 28 -4.08 -5.52 -0.13
CA VAL A 28 -3.75 -6.80 0.52
C VAL A 28 -4.63 -7.94 0.02
N ASN A 29 -5.91 -7.67 -0.25
CA ASN A 29 -6.82 -8.70 -0.76
C ASN A 29 -6.47 -9.16 -2.19
N LEU A 30 -5.79 -8.32 -2.99
CA LEU A 30 -5.31 -8.68 -4.33
C LEU A 30 -4.28 -9.81 -4.30
N PHE A 31 -3.57 -10.04 -3.19
CA PHE A 31 -2.70 -11.21 -3.04
C PHE A 31 -3.45 -12.55 -3.06
N ASN A 32 -4.77 -12.54 -2.88
CA ASN A 32 -5.62 -13.71 -3.03
C ASN A 32 -6.25 -13.81 -4.43
N SER A 33 -5.91 -12.90 -5.36
CA SER A 33 -6.42 -12.94 -6.73
C SER A 33 -5.91 -14.21 -7.44
N PRO A 34 -6.74 -14.87 -8.27
CA PRO A 34 -6.27 -15.95 -9.13
C PRO A 34 -5.33 -15.46 -10.25
N THR A 35 -5.26 -14.14 -10.47
CA THR A 35 -4.47 -13.55 -11.56
C THR A 35 -3.11 -13.08 -11.04
N LEU A 36 -2.02 -13.65 -11.57
CA LEU A 36 -0.66 -13.22 -11.23
C LEU A 36 -0.43 -11.71 -11.49
N ALA A 37 -1.06 -11.14 -12.52
CA ALA A 37 -0.95 -9.72 -12.82
C ALA A 37 -1.49 -8.82 -11.68
N ASP A 38 -2.57 -9.22 -11.00
CA ASP A 38 -3.14 -8.47 -9.89
C ASP A 38 -2.22 -8.54 -8.67
N CYS A 39 -1.64 -9.73 -8.42
CA CYS A 39 -0.65 -9.95 -7.38
C CYS A 39 0.62 -9.10 -7.62
N ILE A 40 1.09 -8.99 -8.86
CA ILE A 40 2.24 -8.14 -9.22
C ILE A 40 1.89 -6.66 -9.02
N GLN A 41 0.69 -6.21 -9.40
CA GLN A 41 0.27 -4.84 -9.14
C GLN A 41 0.22 -4.52 -7.64
N ALA A 42 -0.20 -5.47 -6.81
CA ALA A 42 -0.16 -5.33 -5.36
C ALA A 42 1.28 -5.20 -4.84
N ILE A 43 2.22 -5.99 -5.37
CA ILE A 43 3.66 -5.87 -5.06
C ILE A 43 4.17 -4.47 -5.41
N ASP A 44 3.91 -4.00 -6.63
CA ASP A 44 4.38 -2.70 -7.10
C ASP A 44 3.85 -1.56 -6.24
N PHE A 45 2.58 -1.64 -5.84
CA PHE A 45 1.98 -0.71 -4.90
C PHE A 45 2.77 -0.66 -3.59
N PHE A 46 2.98 -1.81 -2.92
CA PHE A 46 3.69 -1.87 -1.63
C PHE A 46 5.16 -1.42 -1.73
N VAL A 47 5.84 -1.74 -2.82
CA VAL A 47 7.21 -1.29 -3.08
C VAL A 47 7.27 0.23 -3.23
N ASN A 48 6.34 0.82 -3.99
CA ASN A 48 6.29 2.27 -4.20
C ASN A 48 5.99 3.01 -2.89
N ILE A 49 4.97 2.59 -2.14
CA ILE A 49 4.57 3.30 -0.92
C ILE A 49 5.60 3.17 0.23
N ARG A 50 6.43 2.11 0.24
CA ARG A 50 7.48 1.91 1.27
C ARG A 50 8.46 3.08 1.35
N HIS A 51 8.72 3.76 0.22
CA HIS A 51 9.63 4.91 0.17
C HIS A 51 9.14 6.10 1.01
N TYR A 52 7.83 6.18 1.27
CA TYR A 52 7.22 7.28 2.01
C TYR A 52 7.22 7.08 3.53
N ARG A 53 7.81 5.98 4.04
CA ARG A 53 7.93 5.66 5.48
C ARG A 53 6.61 5.72 6.25
N LEU A 54 5.50 5.47 5.55
CA LEU A 54 4.20 5.31 6.17
C LEU A 54 4.24 4.06 7.07
N THR A 55 3.75 4.22 8.29
CA THR A 55 3.79 3.15 9.30
C THR A 55 2.50 2.37 9.22
N TRP A 56 2.53 1.19 8.61
CA TRP A 56 1.33 0.41 8.39
C TRP A 56 1.19 -0.72 9.40
N PRO A 57 -0.03 -0.98 9.89
CA PRO A 57 -0.34 -2.26 10.51
C PRO A 57 -0.01 -3.39 9.54
N ASN A 58 0.53 -4.51 10.04
CA ASN A 58 0.68 -5.76 9.29
C ASN A 58 1.71 -5.76 8.14
N MET A 59 2.71 -4.86 8.14
CA MET A 59 3.83 -4.91 7.17
C MET A 59 4.51 -6.29 7.08
N GLU A 60 4.66 -6.98 8.21
CA GLU A 60 5.23 -8.33 8.22
C GLU A 60 4.35 -9.34 7.46
N GLN A 61 3.03 -9.25 7.60
CA GLN A 61 2.09 -10.10 6.88
C GLN A 61 2.17 -9.85 5.37
N ILE A 62 2.24 -8.58 4.96
CA ILE A 62 2.39 -8.20 3.54
C ILE A 62 3.67 -8.78 2.97
N LEU A 63 4.80 -8.63 3.66
CA LEU A 63 6.07 -9.22 3.23
C LEU A 63 5.97 -10.73 3.07
N ARG A 64 5.31 -11.44 4.01
CA ARG A 64 5.09 -12.89 3.90
C ARG A 64 4.25 -13.27 2.67
N LEU A 65 3.24 -12.47 2.31
CA LEU A 65 2.42 -12.70 1.11
C LEU A 65 3.23 -12.50 -0.18
N MET A 66 4.01 -11.42 -0.26
CA MET A 66 4.91 -11.15 -1.39
C MET A 66 5.94 -12.28 -1.56
N PHE A 67 6.51 -12.74 -0.45
CA PHE A 67 7.44 -13.86 -0.44
C PHE A 67 6.77 -15.14 -0.95
N ARG A 68 5.59 -15.52 -0.44
CA ARG A 68 4.84 -16.69 -0.91
C ARG A 68 4.61 -16.71 -2.42
N LEU A 69 4.35 -15.55 -3.02
CA LEU A 69 4.18 -15.42 -4.47
C LEU A 69 5.42 -15.83 -5.27
N ILE A 70 6.62 -15.56 -4.77
CA ILE A 70 7.87 -15.98 -5.42
C ILE A 70 7.93 -17.52 -5.51
N TRP A 71 7.50 -18.21 -4.45
CA TRP A 71 7.47 -19.67 -4.42
C TRP A 71 6.32 -20.31 -5.21
N SER A 72 5.26 -19.57 -5.55
CA SER A 72 4.16 -20.09 -6.38
C SER A 72 4.44 -20.06 -7.89
N VAL A 73 5.58 -19.53 -8.33
CA VAL A 73 5.95 -19.47 -9.75
C VAL A 73 6.65 -20.77 -10.22
N ASP A 74 7.08 -21.62 -9.29
CA ASP A 74 7.87 -22.84 -9.56
C ASP A 74 7.04 -24.17 -9.54
N GLU A 75 5.74 -24.12 -9.25
CA GLU A 75 4.80 -25.27 -9.35
C GLU A 75 3.86 -25.12 -10.55
#